data_AF-A0A0L0UMN0-F1
#
_entry.id   AF-A0A0L0UMN0-F1
#
_cell.length_a   1.000
_cell.length_b   1.000
_cell.length_c   1.000
_cell.angle_alpha   90.00
_cell.angle_beta   90.00
_cell.angle_gamma   90.00
#
_symmetry.space_group_name_H-M   'P 1'
#
loop_
_entity.id
_entity.type
_entity.pdbx_description
1 polymer ?
#
loop_
_entity_poly.entity_id
_entity_poly.type
_entity_poly.pdbx_seq_one_letter_code
_entity_poly.pdbx_strand_id
1 'polypeptide(L)'
;MVHRGPDRTGIYSGLQQANVVITTYDTMVNDISLFSSVEWSWVICDEAQAIKNPDSKRRQAIAKIPRRRTIPMTGTPVENRLLDLWSLTDFAIPGLLGKRDEFELNYPDSIESAQAVGCFTDPIILKRRVADVASDLPERLDIDIPLELDEQLSTDYLHVRETTFANYPIAGALVATLQLQLFCAHPWLRQQDCESDLNGENAEII
;
A
#
# COMPACT_ATOMS: atom_id res chain seq x y z
N MET A 1 3.30 20.92 -15.22
CA MET A 1 2.56 21.58 -14.12
C MET A 1 2.43 20.62 -12.96
N VAL A 2 2.59 21.11 -11.73
CA VAL A 2 2.35 20.33 -10.51
C VAL A 2 1.00 20.75 -9.94
N HIS A 3 0.13 19.79 -9.63
CA HIS A 3 -1.21 20.00 -9.09
C HIS A 3 -1.29 19.35 -7.70
N ARG A 4 -0.79 20.04 -6.67
CA ARG A 4 -0.79 19.58 -5.27
C ARG A 4 -0.81 20.78 -4.32
N GLY A 5 -1.51 20.66 -3.19
CA GLY A 5 -1.47 21.67 -2.13
C GLY A 5 -1.92 23.06 -2.63
N PRO A 6 -1.13 24.12 -2.43
CA PRO A 6 -1.49 25.47 -2.88
C PRO A 6 -1.47 25.63 -4.41
N ASP A 7 -0.74 24.77 -5.13
CA ASP A 7 -0.59 24.84 -6.60
C ASP A 7 -1.74 24.17 -7.36
N ARG A 8 -2.84 23.84 -6.65
CA ARG A 8 -4.01 23.20 -7.26
C ARG A 8 -4.78 24.21 -8.10
N THR A 9 -5.05 23.84 -9.36
CA THR A 9 -5.95 24.61 -10.21
C THR A 9 -7.40 24.34 -9.82
N GLY A 10 -8.22 25.36 -9.58
CA GLY A 10 -9.64 25.19 -9.27
C GLY A 10 -10.52 24.84 -10.48
N ILE A 11 -9.97 24.84 -11.70
CA ILE A 11 -10.71 24.67 -12.95
C ILE A 11 -9.98 23.71 -13.89
N TYR A 12 -10.74 22.91 -14.66
CA TYR A 12 -10.18 21.88 -15.53
C TYR A 12 -9.39 22.49 -16.72
N SER A 13 -9.76 23.68 -17.17
CA SER A 13 -9.05 24.39 -18.25
C SER A 13 -7.62 24.76 -17.87
N GLY A 14 -7.34 24.93 -16.56
CA GLY A 14 -5.98 25.10 -16.06
C GLY A 14 -5.12 23.86 -16.28
N LEU A 15 -5.71 22.66 -16.14
CA LEU A 15 -5.02 21.40 -16.45
C LEU A 15 -4.64 21.28 -17.93
N GLN A 16 -5.50 21.77 -18.83
CA GLN A 16 -5.29 21.69 -20.28
C GLN A 16 -4.21 22.64 -20.80
N GLN A 17 -3.80 23.66 -20.03
CA GLN A 17 -2.74 24.57 -20.41
C GLN A 17 -1.35 23.92 -20.37
N ALA A 18 -1.21 22.80 -19.65
CA ALA A 18 0.03 22.06 -19.53
C ALA A 18 0.01 20.77 -20.36
N ASN A 19 1.16 20.44 -20.97
CA ASN A 19 1.31 19.14 -21.65
C ASN A 19 1.46 17.96 -20.68
N VAL A 20 1.97 18.23 -19.47
CA VAL A 20 2.18 17.24 -18.42
C VAL A 20 1.67 17.80 -17.09
N VAL A 21 0.85 17.02 -16.40
CA VAL A 21 0.35 17.32 -15.06
C VAL A 21 0.82 16.24 -14.10
N ILE A 22 1.45 16.66 -13.01
CA ILE A 22 1.95 15.78 -11.94
C ILE A 22 1.11 16.03 -10.70
N THR A 23 0.58 14.98 -10.10
CA THR A 23 -0.25 15.05 -8.89
C THR A 23 0.00 13.83 -8.01
N THR A 24 -0.55 13.86 -6.79
CA THR A 24 -0.56 12.73 -5.87
C THR A 24 -1.90 12.01 -5.93
N TYR A 25 -1.95 10.73 -5.55
CA TYR A 25 -3.19 9.96 -5.53
C TYR A 25 -4.29 10.63 -4.71
N ASP A 26 -3.97 11.16 -3.53
CA ASP A 26 -4.99 11.77 -2.65
C ASP A 26 -5.52 13.08 -3.22
N THR A 27 -4.66 13.89 -3.87
CA THR A 27 -5.12 15.10 -4.55
C THR A 27 -5.99 14.75 -5.76
N MET A 28 -5.61 13.73 -6.54
CA MET A 28 -6.41 13.24 -7.66
C MET A 28 -7.80 12.74 -7.22
N VAL A 29 -7.88 12.00 -6.11
CA VAL A 29 -9.16 11.53 -5.57
C VAL A 29 -10.05 12.70 -5.17
N ASN A 30 -9.50 13.71 -4.50
CA ASN A 30 -10.25 14.90 -4.08
C ASN A 30 -10.71 15.75 -5.26
N ASP A 31 -9.90 15.84 -6.31
CA ASP A 31 -10.15 16.66 -7.50
C ASP A 31 -10.62 15.85 -8.71
N ILE A 32 -11.20 14.68 -8.49
CA ILE A 32 -11.51 13.73 -9.57
C ILE A 32 -12.42 14.33 -10.64
N SER A 33 -13.33 15.23 -10.26
CA SER A 33 -14.21 15.94 -11.20
C SER A 33 -13.42 16.75 -12.25
N LEU A 34 -12.31 17.37 -11.86
CA LEU A 34 -11.43 18.12 -12.77
C LEU A 34 -10.72 17.16 -13.73
N PHE A 35 -10.14 16.09 -13.19
CA PHE A 35 -9.41 15.11 -13.99
C PHE A 35 -10.33 14.33 -14.95
N SER A 36 -11.56 14.01 -14.54
CA SER A 36 -12.56 13.36 -15.38
C SER A 36 -13.11 14.26 -16.50
N SER A 37 -12.91 15.58 -16.41
CA SER A 37 -13.35 16.53 -17.43
C SER A 37 -12.34 16.71 -18.59
N VAL A 38 -11.21 16.01 -18.53
CA VAL A 38 -10.14 16.08 -19.54
C VAL A 38 -9.93 14.69 -20.16
N GLU A 39 -9.80 14.62 -21.47
CA GLU A 39 -9.40 13.38 -22.17
C GLU A 39 -7.87 13.26 -22.19
N TRP A 40 -7.33 12.33 -21.40
CA TRP A 40 -5.89 12.13 -21.26
C TRP A 40 -5.35 11.19 -22.33
N SER A 41 -4.22 11.55 -22.95
CA SER A 41 -3.52 10.62 -23.85
C SER A 41 -2.83 9.50 -23.08
N TRP A 42 -2.27 9.83 -21.91
CA TRP A 42 -1.54 8.90 -21.05
C TRP A 42 -1.87 9.17 -19.59
N VAL A 43 -2.00 8.11 -18.81
CA VAL A 43 -2.00 8.14 -17.34
C VAL A 43 -0.91 7.19 -16.85
N ILE A 44 0.09 7.75 -16.18
CA ILE A 44 1.21 6.99 -15.63
C ILE A 44 1.06 6.98 -14.11
N CYS A 45 1.12 5.79 -13.52
CA CYS A 45 0.95 5.55 -12.10
C CYS A 45 2.27 5.05 -11.54
N ASP A 46 2.96 5.86 -10.77
CA ASP A 46 4.10 5.41 -9.99
C ASP A 46 3.63 4.79 -8.67
N GLU A 47 4.36 3.80 -8.17
CA GLU A 47 3.98 3.03 -6.98
C GLU A 47 2.54 2.49 -7.06
N ALA A 48 2.22 1.81 -8.16
CA ALA A 48 0.87 1.33 -8.48
C ALA A 48 0.30 0.34 -7.44
N GLN A 49 1.11 -0.15 -6.50
CA GLN A 49 0.60 -0.82 -5.29
C GLN A 49 -0.46 0.02 -4.55
N ALA A 50 -0.45 1.35 -4.67
CA ALA A 50 -1.47 2.24 -4.13
C ALA A 50 -2.89 2.03 -4.72
N ILE A 51 -3.00 1.36 -5.88
CA ILE A 51 -4.26 1.08 -6.58
C ILE A 51 -4.52 -0.43 -6.78
N LYS A 52 -3.77 -1.30 -6.09
CA LYS A 52 -3.92 -2.76 -6.20
C LYS A 52 -5.28 -3.27 -5.72
N ASN A 53 -5.89 -2.62 -4.73
CA ASN A 53 -7.21 -3.00 -4.24
C ASN A 53 -8.32 -2.37 -5.13
N PRO A 54 -9.13 -3.18 -5.85
CA PRO A 54 -10.21 -2.69 -6.71
C PRO A 54 -11.30 -1.91 -5.96
N ASP A 55 -11.49 -2.21 -4.68
CA ASP A 55 -12.50 -1.57 -3.83
C ASP A 55 -11.99 -0.25 -3.22
N SER A 56 -10.71 0.09 -3.41
CA SER A 56 -10.14 1.31 -2.85
C SER A 56 -10.67 2.56 -3.57
N LYS A 57 -10.89 3.64 -2.79
CA LYS A 57 -11.29 4.95 -3.35
C LYS A 57 -10.31 5.44 -4.43
N ARG A 58 -9.00 5.20 -4.24
CA ARG A 58 -7.96 5.56 -5.21
C ARG A 58 -8.15 4.81 -6.54
N ARG A 59 -8.34 3.50 -6.49
CA ARG A 59 -8.54 2.67 -7.69
C ARG A 59 -9.86 2.98 -8.42
N GLN A 60 -10.93 3.23 -7.67
CA GLN A 60 -12.22 3.63 -8.24
C GLN A 60 -12.17 5.03 -8.85
N ALA A 61 -11.48 5.99 -8.21
CA ALA A 61 -11.33 7.34 -8.73
C ALA A 61 -10.52 7.34 -10.04
N ILE A 62 -9.34 6.72 -10.05
CA ILE A 62 -8.49 6.74 -11.23
C ILE A 62 -9.12 6.00 -12.43
N ALA A 63 -9.97 5.00 -12.16
CA ALA A 63 -10.75 4.32 -13.21
C ALA A 63 -11.63 5.29 -14.00
N LYS A 64 -12.17 6.34 -13.35
CA LYS A 64 -13.08 7.33 -13.94
C LYS A 64 -12.38 8.37 -14.81
N ILE A 65 -11.05 8.40 -14.82
CA ILE A 65 -10.29 9.34 -15.65
C ILE A 65 -10.33 8.84 -17.10
N PRO A 66 -10.93 9.60 -18.04
CA PRO A 66 -10.92 9.25 -19.46
C PRO A 66 -9.49 9.27 -19.98
N ARG A 67 -9.06 8.14 -20.56
CA ARG A 67 -7.67 7.97 -20.98
C ARG A 67 -7.54 7.01 -22.16
N ARG A 68 -6.55 7.27 -23.02
CA ARG A 68 -6.24 6.37 -24.15
C ARG A 68 -5.27 5.25 -23.77
N ARG A 69 -4.32 5.53 -22.88
CA ARG A 69 -3.26 4.59 -22.50
C ARG A 69 -2.89 4.74 -21.02
N THR A 70 -2.47 3.64 -20.42
CA THR A 70 -2.05 3.56 -19.02
C THR A 70 -0.74 2.84 -18.86
N ILE A 71 0.06 3.29 -17.90
CA ILE A 71 1.27 2.59 -17.45
C ILE A 71 1.27 2.58 -15.92
N PRO A 72 0.87 1.46 -15.27
CA PRO A 72 1.16 1.23 -13.87
C PRO A 72 2.60 0.76 -13.69
N MET A 73 3.34 1.44 -12.83
CA MET A 73 4.72 1.13 -12.45
C MET A 73 4.73 0.70 -10.99
N THR A 74 5.30 -0.47 -10.71
CA THR A 74 5.44 -0.99 -9.34
C THR A 74 6.61 -1.96 -9.29
N GLY A 75 7.35 -1.97 -8.18
CA GLY A 75 8.35 -2.99 -7.92
C GLY A 75 7.75 -4.36 -7.59
N THR A 76 6.51 -4.37 -7.07
CA THR A 76 5.82 -5.54 -6.50
C THR A 76 4.39 -5.63 -7.07
N PRO A 77 4.20 -6.16 -8.29
CA PRO A 77 2.87 -6.26 -8.90
C PRO A 77 1.96 -7.29 -8.21
N VAL A 78 2.55 -8.27 -7.52
CA VAL A 78 1.86 -9.22 -6.65
C VAL A 78 2.48 -9.07 -5.27
N GLU A 79 1.68 -8.68 -4.28
CA GLU A 79 2.15 -8.52 -2.90
C GLU A 79 1.51 -9.56 -2.00
N ASN A 80 0.17 -9.67 -2.01
CA ASN A 80 -0.54 -10.56 -1.10
C ASN A 80 -1.49 -11.53 -1.81
N ARG A 81 -2.15 -11.13 -2.90
CA ARG A 81 -3.17 -11.94 -3.58
C ARG A 81 -3.10 -11.81 -5.10
N LEU A 82 -3.57 -12.82 -5.83
CA LEU A 82 -3.70 -12.74 -7.30
C LEU A 82 -4.69 -11.65 -7.74
N LEU A 83 -5.63 -11.29 -6.88
CA LEU A 83 -6.54 -10.16 -7.12
C LEU A 83 -5.78 -8.82 -7.28
N ASP A 84 -4.63 -8.66 -6.64
CA ASP A 84 -3.79 -7.45 -6.80
C ASP A 84 -3.32 -7.32 -8.25
N LEU A 85 -2.85 -8.43 -8.82
CA LEU A 85 -2.44 -8.50 -10.22
C LEU A 85 -3.61 -8.28 -11.17
N TRP A 86 -4.77 -8.88 -10.88
CA TRP A 86 -5.98 -8.66 -11.66
C TRP A 86 -6.36 -7.17 -11.71
N SER A 87 -6.37 -6.48 -10.57
CA SER A 87 -6.75 -5.07 -10.48
C SER A 87 -5.81 -4.14 -11.25
N LEU A 88 -4.49 -4.41 -11.18
CA LEU A 88 -3.48 -3.68 -11.94
C LEU A 88 -3.58 -3.96 -13.44
N THR A 89 -3.80 -5.22 -13.80
CA THR A 89 -3.97 -5.64 -15.19
C THR A 89 -5.23 -5.03 -15.80
N ASP A 90 -6.36 -5.04 -15.08
CA ASP A 90 -7.60 -4.40 -15.50
C ASP A 90 -7.43 -2.87 -15.63
N PHE A 91 -6.60 -2.25 -14.79
CA PHE A 91 -6.31 -0.82 -14.93
C PHE A 91 -5.46 -0.50 -16.17
N ALA A 92 -4.50 -1.37 -16.48
CA ALA A 92 -3.62 -1.26 -17.64
C ALA A 92 -4.35 -1.57 -18.95
N ILE A 93 -5.05 -2.70 -18.99
CA ILE A 93 -5.76 -3.24 -20.15
C ILE A 93 -7.11 -3.79 -19.66
N PRO A 94 -8.16 -2.95 -19.63
CA PRO A 94 -9.48 -3.36 -19.13
C PRO A 94 -10.00 -4.60 -19.83
N GLY A 95 -10.46 -5.57 -19.05
CA GLY A 95 -11.08 -6.81 -19.55
C GLY A 95 -10.13 -7.93 -20.00
N LEU A 96 -8.80 -7.75 -19.94
CA LEU A 96 -7.85 -8.80 -20.36
C LEU A 96 -8.04 -10.13 -19.61
N LEU A 97 -8.29 -10.05 -18.30
CA LEU A 97 -8.48 -11.20 -17.41
C LEU A 97 -9.97 -11.48 -17.11
N GLY A 98 -10.88 -10.85 -17.84
CA GLY A 98 -12.32 -10.96 -17.61
C GLY A 98 -12.81 -10.22 -16.36
N LYS A 99 -14.03 -10.56 -15.92
CA LYS A 99 -14.66 -9.95 -14.74
C LYS A 99 -14.03 -10.46 -13.45
N ARG A 100 -14.08 -9.64 -12.40
CA ARG A 100 -13.57 -9.97 -11.06
C ARG A 100 -14.07 -11.31 -10.55
N ASP A 101 -15.40 -11.50 -10.51
CA ASP A 101 -16.01 -12.69 -9.90
C ASP A 101 -15.61 -13.98 -10.62
N GLU A 102 -15.51 -13.92 -11.96
CA GLU A 102 -15.04 -15.03 -12.79
C GLU A 102 -13.55 -15.30 -12.57
N PHE A 103 -12.75 -14.24 -12.42
CA PHE A 103 -11.33 -14.37 -12.12
C PHE A 103 -11.09 -15.03 -10.76
N GLU A 104 -11.74 -14.55 -9.69
CA GLU A 104 -11.59 -15.10 -8.34
C GLU A 104 -12.07 -16.57 -8.26
N LEU A 105 -13.09 -16.95 -9.04
CA LEU A 105 -13.56 -18.33 -9.13
C LEU A 105 -12.59 -19.25 -9.87
N ASN A 106 -12.03 -18.79 -10.99
CA ASN A 106 -11.16 -19.59 -11.86
C ASN A 106 -9.70 -19.63 -11.38
N TYR A 107 -9.26 -18.61 -10.64
CA TYR A 107 -7.89 -18.43 -10.20
C TYR A 107 -7.83 -18.14 -8.68
N PRO A 108 -8.09 -19.15 -7.83
CA PRO A 108 -7.86 -19.01 -6.39
C PRO A 108 -6.39 -18.69 -6.09
N ASP A 109 -6.10 -18.17 -4.90
CA ASP A 109 -4.74 -17.84 -4.47
C ASP A 109 -3.89 -19.11 -4.29
N SER A 110 -3.36 -19.65 -5.39
CA SER A 110 -2.46 -20.80 -5.45
C SER A 110 -1.31 -20.59 -6.45
N ILE A 111 -0.28 -21.42 -6.35
CA ILE A 111 0.89 -21.36 -7.23
C ILE A 111 0.50 -21.72 -8.67
N GLU A 112 -0.37 -22.72 -8.84
CA GLU A 112 -0.86 -23.17 -10.14
C GLU A 112 -1.65 -22.06 -10.84
N SER A 113 -2.53 -21.37 -10.11
CA SER A 113 -3.28 -20.23 -10.63
C SER A 113 -2.35 -19.06 -10.97
N ALA A 114 -1.33 -18.78 -10.14
CA ALA A 114 -0.34 -17.76 -10.44
C ALA A 114 0.41 -18.03 -11.76
N GLN A 115 0.81 -19.29 -11.99
CA GLN A 115 1.47 -19.70 -13.24
C GLN A 115 0.53 -19.57 -14.44
N ALA A 116 -0.72 -20.00 -14.29
CA ALA A 116 -1.72 -19.90 -15.36
C ALA A 116 -2.01 -18.44 -15.74
N VAL A 117 -2.14 -17.54 -14.76
CA VAL A 117 -2.32 -16.10 -15.00
C VAL A 117 -1.06 -15.49 -15.62
N GLY A 118 0.13 -15.91 -15.18
CA GLY A 118 1.42 -15.49 -15.73
C GLY A 118 1.51 -15.66 -17.25
N CYS A 119 0.99 -16.76 -17.80
CA CYS A 119 0.96 -16.98 -19.25
C CYS A 119 0.27 -15.83 -20.03
N PHE A 120 -0.70 -15.15 -19.42
CA PHE A 120 -1.41 -14.02 -20.04
C PHE A 120 -0.76 -12.67 -19.72
N THR A 121 -0.19 -12.52 -18.53
CA THR A 121 0.33 -11.23 -18.04
C THR A 121 1.80 -11.01 -18.35
N ASP A 122 2.61 -12.06 -18.48
CA ASP A 122 4.05 -11.96 -18.76
C ASP A 122 4.36 -11.16 -20.04
N PRO A 123 3.64 -11.30 -21.17
CA PRO A 123 3.91 -10.53 -22.38
C PRO A 123 3.69 -9.01 -22.24
N ILE A 124 2.90 -8.59 -21.24
CA ILE A 124 2.56 -7.17 -21.01
C ILE A 124 3.32 -6.58 -19.83
N ILE A 125 4.00 -7.40 -19.03
CA ILE A 125 4.79 -6.96 -17.88
C ILE A 125 6.27 -6.82 -18.30
N LEU A 126 6.80 -5.61 -18.22
CA LEU A 126 8.23 -5.38 -18.33
C LEU A 126 8.88 -5.40 -16.94
N LYS A 127 9.55 -6.51 -16.61
CA LYS A 127 10.28 -6.68 -15.35
C LYS A 127 11.74 -6.99 -15.60
N ARG A 128 12.63 -6.31 -14.88
CA ARG A 128 14.08 -6.60 -14.84
C ARG A 128 14.48 -6.89 -13.40
N ARG A 129 15.20 -7.98 -13.15
CA ARG A 129 15.76 -8.25 -11.83
C ARG A 129 17.09 -7.53 -11.69
N VAL A 130 17.48 -7.21 -10.45
CA VAL A 130 18.80 -6.61 -10.17
C VAL A 130 19.92 -7.49 -10.72
N ALA A 131 19.79 -8.81 -10.57
CA ALA A 131 20.72 -9.79 -11.13
C ALA A 131 20.84 -9.73 -12.66
N ASP A 132 19.80 -9.26 -13.38
CA ASP A 132 19.80 -9.19 -14.84
C ASP A 132 20.49 -7.92 -15.36
N VAL A 133 20.70 -6.90 -14.52
CA VAL A 133 21.11 -5.54 -14.96
C VAL A 133 22.33 -4.99 -14.22
N ALA A 134 22.63 -5.47 -13.03
CA ALA A 134 23.68 -4.93 -12.19
C ALA A 134 24.75 -6.00 -11.93
N SER A 135 25.62 -6.22 -12.91
CA SER A 135 26.81 -7.09 -12.79
C SER A 135 27.84 -6.57 -11.78
N ASP A 136 27.77 -5.26 -11.49
CA ASP A 136 28.76 -4.56 -10.68
C ASP A 136 28.35 -4.45 -9.20
N LEU A 137 27.15 -4.92 -8.84
CA LEU A 137 26.70 -4.93 -7.44
C LEU A 137 27.27 -6.15 -6.71
N PRO A 138 27.82 -5.99 -5.49
CA PRO A 138 28.18 -7.13 -4.66
C PRO A 138 26.92 -7.94 -4.29
N GLU A 139 27.11 -9.22 -3.99
CA GLU A 139 26.01 -10.08 -3.54
C GLU A 139 25.38 -9.53 -2.25
N ARG A 140 24.04 -9.61 -2.18
CA ARG A 140 23.30 -9.25 -0.97
C ARG A 140 23.60 -10.30 0.11
N LEU A 141 24.16 -9.84 1.23
CA LEU A 141 24.38 -10.67 2.42
C LEU A 141 23.26 -10.40 3.43
N ASP A 142 22.40 -11.39 3.63
CA ASP A 142 21.40 -11.39 4.70
C ASP A 142 21.98 -12.19 5.89
N ILE A 143 22.18 -11.51 7.04
CA ILE A 143 22.75 -12.11 8.26
C ILE A 143 21.68 -12.09 9.34
N ASP A 144 21.12 -13.26 9.64
CA ASP A 144 20.15 -13.43 10.72
C ASP A 144 20.88 -13.52 12.07
N ILE A 145 20.68 -12.50 12.92
CA ILE A 145 21.23 -12.46 14.28
C ILE A 145 20.08 -12.75 15.25
N PRO A 146 20.01 -13.96 15.85
CA PRO A 146 19.06 -14.22 16.90
C PRO A 146 19.41 -13.38 18.14
N LEU A 147 18.41 -12.69 18.68
CA LEU A 147 18.56 -11.94 19.93
C LEU A 147 17.94 -12.75 21.07
N GLU A 148 18.70 -12.92 22.14
CA GLU A 148 18.20 -13.48 23.39
C GLU A 148 17.80 -12.33 24.31
N LEU A 149 16.58 -12.41 24.87
CA LEU A 149 16.16 -11.50 25.92
C LEU A 149 16.85 -11.91 27.22
N ASP A 150 17.33 -10.94 27.99
CA ASP A 150 17.79 -11.20 29.34
C ASP A 150 16.60 -11.60 30.25
N GLU A 151 16.91 -12.06 31.46
CA GLU A 151 15.91 -12.54 32.39
C GLU A 151 14.85 -11.47 32.71
N GLN A 152 15.29 -10.22 32.87
CA GLN A 152 14.43 -9.09 33.19
C GLN A 152 13.46 -8.76 32.04
N LEU A 153 13.98 -8.61 30.81
CA LEU A 153 13.18 -8.33 29.62
C LEU A 153 12.25 -9.49 29.29
N SER A 154 12.67 -10.73 29.53
CA SER A 154 11.81 -11.90 29.36
C SER A 154 10.63 -11.89 30.34
N THR A 155 10.87 -11.57 31.62
CA THR A 155 9.80 -11.40 32.60
C THR A 155 8.85 -10.27 32.21
N ASP A 156 9.39 -9.11 31.82
CA ASP A 156 8.60 -7.96 31.41
C ASP A 156 7.77 -8.25 30.15
N TYR A 157 8.35 -8.96 29.17
CA TYR A 157 7.66 -9.41 27.96
C TYR A 157 6.46 -10.31 28.28
N LEU A 158 6.63 -11.28 29.18
CA LEU A 158 5.54 -12.15 29.61
C LEU A 158 4.46 -11.37 30.36
N HIS A 159 4.86 -10.42 31.21
CA HIS A 159 3.94 -9.54 31.92
C HIS A 159 3.11 -8.66 30.96
N VAL A 160 3.73 -8.11 29.91
CA VAL A 160 3.06 -7.35 28.84
C VAL A 160 1.98 -8.22 28.20
N ARG A 161 2.35 -9.45 27.84
CA ARG A 161 1.46 -10.40 27.18
C ARG A 161 0.24 -10.71 28.05
N GLU A 162 0.46 -11.15 29.29
CA GLU A 162 -0.62 -11.54 30.20
C GLU A 162 -1.57 -10.39 30.49
N THR A 163 -1.03 -9.20 30.79
CA THR A 163 -1.81 -7.99 31.06
C THR A 163 -2.66 -7.59 29.84
N THR A 164 -2.11 -7.69 28.63
CA THR A 164 -2.84 -7.36 27.41
C THR A 164 -3.98 -8.34 27.14
N PHE A 165 -3.78 -9.64 27.36
CA PHE A 165 -4.84 -10.63 27.23
C PHE A 165 -5.94 -10.46 28.28
N ALA A 166 -5.58 -10.07 29.51
CA ALA A 166 -6.56 -9.76 30.56
C ALA A 166 -7.41 -8.52 30.23
N ASN A 167 -6.78 -7.45 29.72
CA ASN A 167 -7.45 -6.20 29.40
C ASN A 167 -8.30 -6.27 28.12
N TYR A 168 -7.96 -7.16 27.17
CA TYR A 168 -8.65 -7.29 25.89
C TYR A 168 -9.05 -8.75 25.59
N PRO A 169 -10.17 -9.25 26.14
CA PRO A 169 -10.58 -10.65 25.97
C PRO A 169 -10.93 -11.04 24.53
N ILE A 170 -11.46 -10.11 23.74
CA ILE A 170 -11.95 -10.37 22.37
C ILE A 170 -10.86 -10.12 21.31
N ALA A 171 -10.06 -9.05 21.49
CA ALA A 171 -9.03 -8.64 20.53
C ALA A 171 -7.59 -8.87 21.04
N GLY A 172 -7.44 -9.62 22.13
CA GLY A 172 -6.20 -9.72 22.89
C GLY A 172 -4.99 -10.17 22.08
N ALA A 173 -5.16 -11.08 21.12
CA ALA A 173 -4.06 -11.56 20.28
C ALA A 173 -3.50 -10.45 19.36
N LEU A 174 -4.37 -9.66 18.73
CA LEU A 174 -3.94 -8.57 17.84
C LEU A 174 -3.27 -7.45 18.64
N VAL A 175 -3.90 -7.05 19.76
CA VAL A 175 -3.36 -5.99 20.63
C VAL A 175 -2.04 -6.47 21.25
N ALA A 176 -1.96 -7.70 21.71
CA ALA A 176 -0.72 -8.29 22.24
C ALA A 176 0.38 -8.31 21.18
N THR A 177 0.08 -8.64 19.92
CA THR A 177 1.08 -8.62 18.84
C THR A 177 1.68 -7.23 18.69
N LEU A 178 0.85 -6.18 18.64
CA LEU A 178 1.33 -4.81 18.55
C LEU A 178 2.14 -4.39 19.78
N GLN A 179 1.65 -4.69 20.99
CA GLN A 179 2.30 -4.33 22.24
C GLN A 179 3.66 -5.03 22.40
N LEU A 180 3.74 -6.31 22.03
CA LEU A 180 4.97 -7.09 22.07
C LEU A 180 5.95 -6.63 20.99
N GLN A 181 5.47 -6.25 19.80
CA GLN A 181 6.32 -5.62 18.77
C GLN A 181 6.93 -4.30 19.27
N LEU A 182 6.14 -3.45 19.93
CA LEU A 182 6.65 -2.20 20.53
C LEU A 182 7.67 -2.49 21.63
N PHE A 183 7.39 -3.47 22.50
CA PHE A 183 8.31 -3.88 23.57
C PHE A 183 9.63 -4.41 23.01
N CYS A 184 9.58 -5.30 22.02
CA CYS A 184 10.77 -5.85 21.36
C CYS A 184 11.56 -4.79 20.58
N ALA A 185 10.90 -3.75 20.07
CA ALA A 185 11.58 -2.61 19.46
C ALA A 185 12.33 -1.81 20.53
N HIS A 186 11.66 -1.42 21.61
CA HIS A 186 12.27 -0.90 22.83
C HIS A 186 11.23 -0.80 23.97
N PRO A 187 11.54 -1.24 25.22
CA PRO A 187 10.58 -1.18 26.34
C PRO A 187 10.01 0.23 26.64
N TRP A 188 10.81 1.28 26.42
CA TRP A 188 10.41 2.68 26.57
C TRP A 188 9.23 3.09 25.69
N LEU A 189 9.06 2.50 24.49
CA LEU A 189 7.95 2.82 23.59
C LEU A 189 6.59 2.41 24.15
N ARG A 190 6.59 1.59 25.21
CA ARG A 190 5.41 1.18 25.95
C ARG A 190 5.21 1.94 27.26
N GLN A 191 6.15 2.81 27.68
CA GLN A 191 5.95 3.59 28.89
C GLN A 191 4.76 4.53 28.68
N GLN A 192 3.60 4.10 29.18
CA GLN A 192 2.53 4.99 29.58
C GLN A 192 3.05 5.68 30.84
N ASP A 193 3.09 7.00 30.83
CA ASP A 193 3.21 7.81 32.04
C ASP A 193 2.20 7.29 33.06
N CYS A 194 2.68 6.57 34.09
CA CYS A 194 1.84 6.06 35.17
C CYS A 194 1.38 7.16 36.13
N GLU A 195 1.55 8.45 35.81
CA GLU A 195 1.06 9.57 36.63
C GLU A 195 0.65 10.79 35.77
N SER A 196 -0.47 10.75 35.04
CA SER A 196 -1.17 12.03 34.70
C SER A 196 -2.64 11.97 34.25
N ASP A 197 -3.28 10.82 34.04
CA ASP A 197 -4.64 10.81 33.47
C ASP A 197 -5.75 10.48 34.48
N LEU A 198 -5.66 11.06 35.69
CA LEU A 198 -6.79 11.10 36.64
C LEU A 198 -7.45 12.48 36.79
N ASN A 199 -6.96 13.53 36.12
CA ASN A 199 -7.63 14.83 36.12
C ASN A 199 -7.94 15.25 34.68
N GLY A 200 -9.10 14.81 34.18
CA GLY A 200 -9.75 15.49 33.08
C GLY A 200 -10.16 16.89 33.54
N GLU A 201 -9.37 17.90 33.19
CA GLU A 201 -9.77 19.27 32.86
C GLU A 201 -8.50 20.13 32.67
N ASN A 202 -8.43 20.78 31.50
CA ASN A 202 -7.46 21.82 31.08
C ASN A 202 -6.13 21.36 30.49
N ALA A 203 -6.09 21.28 29.16
CA ALA A 203 -4.89 21.61 28.40
C ALA A 203 -5.25 22.72 27.38
N GLU A 204 -4.92 23.95 27.74
CA GLU A 204 -4.87 25.08 26.81
C GLU A 204 -3.75 24.87 25.80
N ILE A 205 -4.07 25.21 24.55
CA ILE A 205 -3.15 25.22 23.41
C ILE A 205 -2.22 26.42 23.55
N ILE A 206 -0.91 26.18 23.51
CA ILE A 206 0.09 27.18 23.06
C ILE A 206 0.66 26.67 21.74
#